data_AF-A0A6I3I8M4-F1
#
_entry.id   AF-A0A6I3I8M4-F1
#
_cell.length_a   1.000
_cell.length_b   1.000
_cell.length_c   1.000
_cell.angle_alpha   90.00
_cell.angle_beta   90.00
_cell.angle_gamma   90.00
#
_symmetry.space_group_name_H-M   'P 1'
#
loop_
_entity.id
_entity.type
_entity.pdbx_description
1 polymer ?
#
loop_
_entity_poly.entity_id
_entity_poly.type
_entity_poly.pdbx_seq_one_letter_code
_entity_poly.pdbx_strand_id
1 'polypeptide(L)'
;MDRERVSKVVIVDDEFLDACGDQLKVVANVAVGYDNIDVHACERRGVVATNTPKVLTETTADVAGERGARKVELDELLSCSDVVSLHCPLTDSTHHLIDADALERMKTSAYLVNSARGPIVDEAALVAALEAGEIAGAGLDVFEAEPTVHEGLLDRDDVVLLPHLGSATVEPRTAMAELAAQNVLDVLAGKPPVTPVTKV
;
A
#
# COMPACT_ATOMS: atom_id res chain seq x y z
N MET A 1 9.23 25.95 8.76
CA MET A 1 9.08 24.95 7.70
C MET A 1 7.58 24.74 7.55
N ASP A 2 7.04 25.10 6.40
CA ASP A 2 5.60 25.25 6.18
C ASP A 2 4.89 23.90 6.33
N ARG A 3 4.00 23.78 7.32
CA ARG A 3 3.32 22.52 7.68
C ARG A 3 2.23 22.12 6.68
N GLU A 4 1.87 23.00 5.74
CA GLU A 4 0.80 22.77 4.76
C GLU A 4 1.24 22.04 3.48
N ARG A 5 2.53 21.73 3.30
CA ARG A 5 3.06 21.19 2.03
C ARG A 5 3.23 19.67 1.95
N VAL A 6 2.82 18.90 2.97
CA VAL A 6 3.07 17.46 3.03
C VAL A 6 1.75 16.69 3.26
N SER A 7 0.90 16.53 2.25
CA SER A 7 -0.27 15.63 2.37
C SER A 7 -1.10 15.32 1.12
N LYS A 8 -0.77 15.79 -0.09
CA LYS A 8 -1.53 15.35 -1.28
C LYS A 8 -0.82 14.20 -1.96
N VAL A 9 -1.39 13.00 -1.82
CA VAL A 9 -1.14 11.89 -2.76
C VAL A 9 -1.48 12.40 -4.16
N VAL A 10 -0.55 12.29 -5.10
CA VAL A 10 -0.78 12.68 -6.49
C VAL A 10 -1.56 11.57 -7.16
N ILE A 11 -2.78 11.87 -7.60
CA ILE A 11 -3.62 10.98 -8.39
C ILE A 11 -3.31 11.23 -9.87
N VAL A 12 -2.99 10.17 -10.60
CA VAL A 12 -2.72 10.17 -12.04
C VAL A 12 -3.92 9.55 -12.73
N ASP A 13 -4.97 10.34 -12.89
CA ASP A 13 -6.23 10.01 -13.55
C ASP A 13 -6.35 10.68 -14.92
N ASP A 14 -7.51 10.55 -15.60
CA ASP A 14 -7.76 11.18 -16.89
C ASP A 14 -7.56 12.72 -16.83
N GLU A 15 -7.96 13.39 -15.74
CA GLU A 15 -7.79 14.86 -15.59
C GLU A 15 -6.31 15.24 -15.52
N PHE A 16 -5.52 14.55 -14.70
CA PHE A 16 -4.07 14.77 -14.62
C PHE A 16 -3.39 14.54 -15.97
N LEU A 17 -3.73 13.44 -16.66
CA LEU A 17 -3.15 13.09 -17.94
C LEU A 17 -3.50 14.11 -19.04
N ASP A 18 -4.75 14.58 -19.07
CA ASP A 18 -5.20 15.60 -20.02
C ASP A 18 -4.51 16.96 -19.76
N ALA A 19 -4.31 17.31 -18.49
CA ALA A 19 -3.55 18.51 -18.12
C ALA A 19 -2.07 18.44 -18.52
N CYS A 20 -1.48 17.23 -18.55
CA CYS A 20 -0.12 17.04 -19.04
C CYS A 20 -0.03 17.18 -20.56
N GLY A 21 -1.06 16.77 -21.30
CA GLY A 21 -1.12 16.83 -22.76
C GLY A 21 -0.37 15.71 -23.48
N ASP A 22 -0.51 15.68 -24.82
CA ASP A 22 -0.01 14.62 -25.71
C ASP A 22 1.52 14.42 -25.70
N GLN A 23 2.27 15.36 -25.11
CA GLN A 23 3.72 15.25 -24.96
C GLN A 23 4.15 14.31 -23.83
N LEU A 24 3.24 13.95 -22.92
CA LEU A 24 3.55 13.03 -21.82
C LEU A 24 3.84 11.63 -22.40
N LYS A 25 4.97 11.06 -22.01
CA LYS A 25 5.39 9.72 -22.48
C LYS A 25 5.53 8.70 -21.36
N VAL A 26 5.82 9.15 -20.14
CA VAL A 26 6.13 8.27 -19.02
C VAL A 26 5.70 8.88 -17.68
N VAL A 27 5.14 8.05 -16.82
CA VAL A 27 4.89 8.31 -15.40
C VAL A 27 5.68 7.29 -14.58
N ALA A 28 6.74 7.72 -13.91
CA ALA A 28 7.60 6.85 -13.11
C ALA A 28 7.35 7.07 -11.61
N ASN A 29 6.67 6.11 -10.98
CA ASN A 29 6.29 6.18 -9.58
C ASN A 29 7.44 5.72 -8.67
N VAL A 30 7.77 6.52 -7.66
CA VAL A 30 8.75 6.18 -6.61
C VAL A 30 8.02 5.49 -5.46
N ALA A 31 7.38 4.36 -5.75
CA ALA A 31 6.64 3.53 -4.80
C ALA A 31 6.48 2.10 -5.33
N VAL A 32 6.19 1.14 -4.43
CA VAL A 32 5.85 -0.24 -4.83
C VAL A 32 4.39 -0.31 -5.31
N GLY A 33 3.44 0.13 -4.49
CA GLY A 33 2.05 0.26 -4.91
C GLY A 33 1.88 1.42 -5.89
N TYR A 34 0.94 1.27 -6.80
CA TYR A 34 0.63 2.21 -7.89
C TYR A 34 -0.89 2.43 -8.01
N ASP A 35 -1.60 2.23 -6.90
CA ASP A 35 -3.05 2.45 -6.75
C ASP A 35 -3.46 3.91 -7.04
N ASN A 36 -2.52 4.85 -6.97
CA ASN A 36 -2.71 6.25 -7.34
C ASN A 36 -2.62 6.52 -8.86
N ILE A 37 -2.38 5.50 -9.70
CA ILE A 37 -2.22 5.63 -11.15
C ILE A 37 -3.31 4.83 -11.86
N ASP A 38 -4.13 5.50 -12.68
CA ASP A 38 -4.98 4.81 -13.64
C ASP A 38 -4.13 4.28 -14.80
N VAL A 39 -3.70 3.03 -14.64
CA VAL A 39 -2.88 2.30 -15.63
C VAL A 39 -3.63 2.18 -16.95
N HIS A 40 -4.95 2.00 -16.95
CA HIS A 40 -5.72 1.90 -18.17
C HIS A 40 -5.84 3.25 -18.88
N ALA A 41 -5.95 4.36 -18.15
CA ALA A 41 -5.91 5.70 -18.73
C ALA A 41 -4.55 6.01 -19.36
N CYS A 42 -3.47 5.56 -18.72
CA CYS A 42 -2.11 5.62 -19.28
C CYS A 42 -2.02 4.82 -20.59
N GLU A 43 -2.47 3.56 -20.59
CA GLU A 43 -2.47 2.67 -21.77
C GLU A 43 -3.24 3.28 -22.95
N ARG A 44 -4.43 3.84 -22.70
CA ARG A 44 -5.26 4.50 -23.73
C ARG A 44 -4.55 5.67 -24.44
N ARG A 45 -3.61 6.33 -23.74
CA ARG A 45 -2.84 7.49 -24.24
C ARG A 45 -1.44 7.12 -24.72
N GLY A 46 -1.04 5.84 -24.65
CA GLY A 46 0.32 5.41 -24.96
C GLY A 46 1.37 5.95 -23.98
N VAL A 47 0.96 6.31 -22.77
CA VAL A 47 1.84 6.74 -21.68
C VAL A 47 2.30 5.49 -20.94
N VAL A 48 3.62 5.32 -20.80
CA VAL A 48 4.19 4.20 -20.04
C VAL A 48 4.13 4.53 -18.55
N ALA A 49 3.53 3.68 -17.73
CA ALA A 49 3.63 3.81 -16.27
C ALA A 49 4.59 2.76 -15.69
N THR A 50 5.40 3.17 -14.72
CA THR A 50 6.38 2.29 -14.04
C THR A 50 6.32 2.47 -12.53
N ASN A 51 6.67 1.44 -11.77
CA ASN A 51 6.83 1.50 -10.32
C ASN A 51 8.21 0.98 -9.89
N THR A 52 8.49 0.91 -8.58
CA THR A 52 9.79 0.46 -8.05
C THR A 52 9.62 -0.77 -7.13
N PRO A 53 9.27 -1.95 -7.68
CA PRO A 53 9.13 -3.18 -6.91
C PRO A 53 10.51 -3.74 -6.50
N LYS A 54 10.54 -4.65 -5.51
CA LYS A 54 11.72 -5.44 -5.08
C LYS A 54 12.88 -4.69 -4.42
N VAL A 55 12.91 -3.37 -4.42
CA VAL A 55 13.85 -2.56 -3.59
C VAL A 55 13.50 -2.60 -2.09
N LEU A 56 12.33 -3.15 -1.74
CA LEU A 56 11.83 -3.30 -0.36
C LEU A 56 11.51 -4.77 0.00
N THR A 57 11.87 -5.75 -0.84
CA THR A 57 11.40 -7.15 -0.65
C THR A 57 12.49 -8.15 -1.02
N GLU A 58 13.00 -8.89 -0.03
CA GLU A 58 13.55 -10.23 -0.29
C GLU A 58 12.37 -11.19 -0.54
N THR A 59 12.48 -12.02 -1.59
CA THR A 59 11.44 -12.92 -2.13
C THR A 59 10.65 -13.67 -1.05
N THR A 60 9.51 -13.11 -0.64
CA THR A 60 8.78 -13.53 0.58
C THR A 60 7.99 -14.82 0.39
N ALA A 61 7.43 -15.06 -0.80
CA ALA A 61 6.56 -16.21 -1.04
C ALA A 61 7.30 -17.55 -1.06
N ASP A 62 8.43 -17.62 -1.77
CA ASP A 62 9.23 -18.86 -1.85
C ASP A 62 9.90 -19.18 -0.51
N VAL A 63 10.43 -18.16 0.17
CA VAL A 63 11.05 -18.29 1.49
C VAL A 63 10.03 -18.69 2.56
N ALA A 64 8.78 -18.24 2.47
CA ALA A 64 7.73 -18.62 3.42
C ALA A 64 7.46 -20.12 3.35
N GLY A 65 7.32 -20.70 2.15
CA GLY A 65 7.12 -22.14 1.97
C GLY A 65 8.28 -22.97 2.52
N GLU A 66 9.51 -22.54 2.26
CA GLU A 66 10.72 -23.18 2.79
C GLU A 66 10.84 -23.11 4.32
N ARG A 67 10.21 -22.10 4.94
CA ARG A 67 10.15 -21.91 6.40
C ARG A 67 8.93 -22.57 7.04
N GLY A 68 8.18 -23.40 6.31
CA GLY A 68 7.05 -24.15 6.82
C GLY A 68 5.74 -23.34 6.89
N ALA A 69 5.62 -22.25 6.13
CA ALA A 69 4.36 -21.53 6.03
C ALA A 69 3.29 -22.41 5.36
N ARG A 70 2.10 -22.45 5.97
CA ARG A 70 0.94 -23.17 5.45
C ARG A 70 0.03 -22.18 4.74
N LYS A 71 -0.28 -22.43 3.46
CA LYS A 71 -1.35 -21.72 2.77
C LYS A 71 -2.70 -22.15 3.35
N VAL A 72 -3.52 -21.18 3.72
CA VAL A 72 -4.88 -21.36 4.22
C VAL A 72 -5.80 -20.33 3.58
N GLU A 73 -7.11 -20.54 3.66
CA GLU A 73 -8.11 -19.54 3.28
C GLU A 73 -8.19 -18.42 4.34
N LEU A 74 -8.68 -17.24 3.95
CA LEU A 74 -8.72 -16.06 4.83
C LEU A 74 -9.45 -16.33 6.16
N ASP A 75 -10.59 -17.03 6.10
CA ASP A 75 -11.39 -17.35 7.29
C ASP A 75 -10.63 -18.24 8.29
N GLU A 76 -9.88 -19.22 7.78
CA GLU A 76 -9.03 -20.05 8.62
C GLU A 76 -7.86 -19.21 9.17
N LEU A 77 -7.28 -18.33 8.36
CA LEU A 77 -6.20 -17.43 8.79
C LEU A 77 -6.65 -16.56 9.97
N LEU A 78 -7.78 -15.85 9.84
CA LEU A 78 -8.27 -14.93 10.86
C LEU A 78 -8.60 -15.65 12.17
N SER A 79 -9.31 -16.78 12.09
CA SER A 79 -9.75 -17.54 13.28
C SER A 79 -8.61 -18.23 14.05
N CYS A 80 -7.48 -18.53 13.39
CA CYS A 80 -6.37 -19.23 14.05
C CYS A 80 -5.17 -18.36 14.40
N SER A 81 -5.11 -17.10 13.94
CA SER A 81 -3.94 -16.24 14.11
C SER A 81 -3.95 -15.47 15.44
N ASP A 82 -2.79 -15.40 16.08
CA ASP A 82 -2.54 -14.50 17.22
C ASP A 82 -2.08 -13.11 16.75
N VAL A 83 -1.50 -13.04 15.54
CA VAL A 83 -1.15 -11.79 14.87
C VAL A 83 -1.49 -11.93 13.39
N VAL A 84 -2.22 -10.97 12.85
CA VAL A 84 -2.53 -10.87 11.41
C VAL A 84 -1.75 -9.70 10.84
N SER A 85 -0.92 -9.94 9.81
CA SER A 85 -0.11 -8.90 9.16
C SER A 85 -0.47 -8.80 7.68
N LEU A 86 -0.81 -7.60 7.21
CA LEU A 86 -1.32 -7.35 5.86
C LEU A 86 -0.19 -6.96 4.89
N HIS A 87 -0.10 -7.69 3.77
CA HIS A 87 0.92 -7.49 2.74
C HIS A 87 0.35 -7.67 1.31
N CYS A 88 -0.92 -7.30 1.10
CA CYS A 88 -1.56 -7.33 -0.21
C CYS A 88 -1.62 -5.92 -0.83
N PRO A 89 -1.65 -5.81 -2.17
CA PRO A 89 -1.94 -4.54 -2.83
C PRO A 89 -3.39 -4.10 -2.55
N LEU A 90 -3.63 -2.79 -2.56
CA LEU A 90 -4.99 -2.23 -2.58
C LEU A 90 -5.57 -2.34 -4.00
N THR A 91 -6.73 -2.99 -4.10
CA THR A 91 -7.56 -3.16 -5.29
C THR A 91 -9.02 -3.13 -4.87
N ASP A 92 -9.96 -3.12 -5.81
CA ASP A 92 -11.40 -3.22 -5.50
C ASP A 92 -11.75 -4.46 -4.67
N SER A 93 -11.02 -5.57 -4.85
CA SER A 93 -11.25 -6.82 -4.11
C SER A 93 -10.59 -6.87 -2.73
N THR A 94 -9.64 -5.96 -2.46
CA THR A 94 -8.96 -5.87 -1.16
C THR A 94 -9.30 -4.61 -0.38
N HIS A 95 -10.10 -3.71 -0.97
CA HIS A 95 -10.71 -2.60 -0.25
C HIS A 95 -11.64 -3.15 0.83
N HIS A 96 -11.42 -2.73 2.08
CA HIS A 96 -12.10 -3.25 3.27
C HIS A 96 -12.07 -4.79 3.36
N LEU A 97 -10.95 -5.40 2.94
CA LEU A 97 -10.71 -6.84 3.15
C LEU A 97 -10.82 -7.22 4.64
N ILE A 98 -10.41 -6.30 5.51
CA ILE A 98 -10.60 -6.39 6.96
C ILE A 98 -11.73 -5.42 7.34
N ASP A 99 -12.96 -5.90 7.21
CA ASP A 99 -14.19 -5.25 7.65
C ASP A 99 -14.62 -5.74 9.05
N ALA A 100 -15.81 -5.34 9.51
CA ALA A 100 -16.34 -5.77 10.81
C ALA A 100 -16.46 -7.30 10.94
N ASP A 101 -16.94 -7.97 9.90
CA ASP A 101 -17.10 -9.44 9.90
C ASP A 101 -15.73 -10.13 9.97
N ALA A 102 -14.71 -9.59 9.31
CA ALA A 102 -13.34 -10.10 9.38
C ALA A 102 -12.72 -9.91 10.77
N LEU A 103 -12.96 -8.77 11.41
CA LEU A 103 -12.48 -8.46 12.77
C LEU A 103 -13.14 -9.39 13.81
N GLU A 104 -14.46 -9.62 13.71
CA GLU A 104 -15.19 -10.52 14.62
C GLU A 104 -14.66 -11.97 14.54
N ARG A 105 -14.14 -12.39 13.38
CA ARG A 105 -13.55 -13.72 13.19
C ARG A 105 -12.17 -13.87 13.82
N MET A 106 -11.49 -12.77 14.13
CA MET A 106 -10.19 -12.82 14.79
C MET A 106 -10.35 -13.30 16.23
N LYS A 107 -9.25 -13.77 16.83
CA LYS A 107 -9.25 -14.04 18.26
C LYS A 107 -9.34 -12.72 19.02
N THR A 108 -10.04 -12.73 20.14
CA THR A 108 -10.05 -11.64 21.13
C THR A 108 -8.65 -11.26 21.63
N SER A 109 -7.71 -12.21 21.59
CA SER A 109 -6.30 -11.99 21.95
C SER A 109 -5.41 -11.53 20.79
N ALA A 110 -5.95 -11.40 19.57
CA ALA A 110 -5.17 -11.17 18.38
C ALA A 110 -4.80 -9.70 18.18
N TYR A 111 -3.68 -9.47 17.49
CA TYR A 111 -3.26 -8.15 17.03
C TYR A 111 -3.34 -8.04 15.50
N LEU A 112 -3.83 -6.91 14.99
CA LEU A 112 -3.81 -6.58 13.57
C LEU A 112 -2.61 -5.67 13.25
N VAL A 113 -1.86 -5.97 12.18
CA VAL A 113 -0.75 -5.13 11.71
C VAL A 113 -0.97 -4.76 10.24
N ASN A 114 -0.96 -3.47 9.94
CA ASN A 114 -1.08 -2.98 8.57
C ASN A 114 0.08 -2.01 8.23
N SER A 115 0.90 -2.43 7.27
CA SER A 115 1.95 -1.62 6.64
C SER A 115 1.82 -1.60 5.12
N ALA A 116 0.66 -2.01 4.60
CA ALA A 116 0.38 -2.07 3.17
C ALA A 116 -0.30 -0.79 2.67
N ARG A 117 -1.63 -0.71 2.81
CA ARG A 117 -2.46 0.45 2.45
C ARG A 117 -3.60 0.58 3.46
N GLY A 118 -3.91 1.81 3.83
CA GLY A 118 -4.96 2.10 4.81
C GLY A 118 -6.31 1.49 4.45
N PRO A 119 -6.89 1.78 3.26
CA PRO A 119 -8.22 1.30 2.87
C PRO A 119 -8.39 -0.22 2.72
N ILE A 120 -7.34 -1.02 2.97
CA ILE A 120 -7.50 -2.49 3.11
C ILE A 120 -8.29 -2.82 4.39
N VAL A 121 -8.21 -1.95 5.40
CA VAL A 121 -8.94 -2.05 6.65
C VAL A 121 -10.04 -0.99 6.65
N ASP A 122 -11.26 -1.37 7.03
CA ASP A 122 -12.28 -0.40 7.42
C ASP A 122 -11.89 0.17 8.78
N GLU A 123 -11.41 1.42 8.81
CA GLU A 123 -10.83 2.01 10.02
C GLU A 123 -11.90 2.27 11.10
N ALA A 124 -13.13 2.55 10.69
CA ALA A 124 -14.25 2.72 11.60
C ALA A 124 -14.65 1.38 12.24
N ALA A 125 -14.68 0.30 11.47
CA ALA A 125 -14.90 -1.05 11.99
C ALA A 125 -13.78 -1.47 12.95
N LEU A 126 -12.52 -1.16 12.63
CA LEU A 126 -11.38 -1.43 13.51
C LEU A 126 -11.54 -0.73 14.86
N VAL A 127 -11.92 0.54 14.86
CA VAL A 127 -12.17 1.30 16.10
C VAL A 127 -13.28 0.66 16.92
N ALA A 128 -14.40 0.29 16.29
CA ALA A 128 -15.51 -0.37 16.97
C ALA A 128 -15.09 -1.72 17.60
N ALA A 129 -14.33 -2.55 16.86
CA ALA A 129 -13.82 -3.83 17.35
C ALA A 129 -12.87 -3.64 18.54
N LEU A 130 -11.98 -2.65 18.50
CA LEU A 130 -11.07 -2.31 19.60
C LEU A 130 -11.83 -1.76 20.82
N GLU A 131 -12.89 -0.98 20.64
CA GLU A 131 -13.75 -0.50 21.73
C GLU A 131 -14.56 -1.63 22.39
N ALA A 132 -15.06 -2.57 21.58
CA ALA A 132 -15.77 -3.76 22.05
C ALA A 132 -14.84 -4.81 22.68
N GLY A 133 -13.52 -4.68 22.48
CA GLY A 133 -12.52 -5.64 22.90
C GLY A 133 -12.58 -6.95 22.11
N GLU A 134 -13.02 -6.90 20.85
CA GLU A 134 -13.08 -8.05 19.92
C GLU A 134 -11.70 -8.49 19.43
N ILE A 135 -10.72 -7.58 19.48
CA ILE A 135 -9.29 -7.85 19.28
C ILE A 135 -8.47 -7.15 20.36
N ALA A 136 -7.22 -7.59 20.56
CA ALA A 136 -6.37 -7.10 21.64
C ALA A 136 -5.65 -5.78 21.33
N GLY A 137 -5.50 -5.43 20.06
CA GLY A 137 -4.79 -4.22 19.66
C GLY A 137 -4.43 -4.17 18.18
N ALA A 138 -3.81 -3.08 17.75
CA ALA A 138 -3.39 -2.88 16.37
C ALA A 138 -2.07 -2.11 16.21
N GLY A 139 -1.33 -2.40 15.13
CA GLY A 139 -0.16 -1.65 14.71
C GLY A 139 -0.33 -1.14 13.28
N LEU A 140 -0.42 0.18 13.09
CA LEU A 140 -0.74 0.79 11.81
C LEU A 140 0.37 1.76 11.38
N ASP A 141 0.89 1.57 10.17
CA ASP A 141 1.77 2.53 9.50
C ASP A 141 1.04 3.31 8.40
N VAL A 142 -0.19 2.92 8.07
CA VAL A 142 -1.01 3.46 6.97
C VAL A 142 -2.46 3.66 7.44
N PHE A 143 -3.18 4.62 6.87
CA PHE A 143 -4.53 5.05 7.32
C PHE A 143 -5.50 5.19 6.15
N GLU A 144 -6.78 4.92 6.39
CA GLU A 144 -7.79 4.93 5.33
C GLU A 144 -7.92 6.31 4.65
N ALA A 145 -7.88 7.37 5.46
CA ALA A 145 -7.99 8.76 5.01
C ALA A 145 -6.66 9.53 5.11
N GLU A 146 -5.54 8.89 4.77
CA GLU A 146 -4.20 9.48 4.86
C GLU A 146 -4.10 10.93 4.32
N PRO A 147 -3.42 11.85 5.03
CA PRO A 147 -2.65 11.64 6.28
C PRO A 147 -3.52 11.71 7.56
N THR A 148 -4.83 11.77 7.42
CA THR A 148 -5.76 11.86 8.56
C THR A 148 -5.87 10.50 9.20
N VAL A 149 -5.74 10.45 10.52
CA VAL A 149 -5.98 9.26 11.34
C VAL A 149 -7.36 9.38 11.94
N HIS A 150 -8.13 8.29 11.98
CA HIS A 150 -9.41 8.24 12.66
C HIS A 150 -9.23 8.55 14.15
N GLU A 151 -10.01 9.50 14.68
CA GLU A 151 -9.82 10.03 16.03
C GLU A 151 -9.90 8.95 17.12
N GLY A 152 -10.76 7.94 16.91
CA GLY A 152 -10.89 6.79 17.81
C GLY A 152 -9.65 5.89 17.94
N LEU A 153 -8.63 6.05 17.09
CA LEU A 153 -7.34 5.36 17.22
C LEU A 153 -6.31 6.17 18.00
N LEU A 154 -6.53 7.48 18.16
CA LEU A 154 -5.62 8.35 18.88
C LEU A 154 -5.71 8.10 20.39
N ASP A 155 -4.59 8.27 21.09
CA ASP A 155 -4.46 8.15 22.55
C ASP A 155 -4.85 6.77 23.15
N ARG A 156 -4.92 5.73 22.31
CA ARG A 156 -5.13 4.34 22.71
C ARG A 156 -3.83 3.68 23.18
N ASP A 157 -3.87 2.99 24.33
CA ASP A 157 -2.71 2.24 24.86
C ASP A 157 -2.49 0.88 24.15
N ASP A 158 -3.52 0.37 23.48
CA ASP A 158 -3.53 -0.91 22.74
C ASP A 158 -3.24 -0.74 21.24
N VAL A 159 -2.88 0.48 20.80
CA VAL A 159 -2.59 0.79 19.40
C VAL A 159 -1.24 1.49 19.24
N VAL A 160 -0.48 1.08 18.22
CA VAL A 160 0.75 1.77 17.80
C VAL A 160 0.54 2.37 16.41
N LEU A 161 0.80 3.67 16.28
CA LEU A 161 0.60 4.44 15.05
C LEU A 161 1.93 5.00 14.54
N LEU A 162 2.21 4.79 13.26
CA LEU A 162 3.38 5.32 12.56
C LEU A 162 2.94 6.11 11.31
N PRO A 163 3.61 7.22 10.97
CA PRO A 163 3.22 8.06 9.85
C PRO A 163 3.85 7.59 8.51
N HIS A 164 3.47 6.41 8.02
CA HIS A 164 3.87 5.85 6.72
C HIS A 164 5.40 5.83 6.52
N LEU A 165 6.08 5.18 7.47
CA LEU A 165 7.54 5.12 7.57
C LEU A 165 8.16 3.84 6.99
N GLY A 166 7.38 2.89 6.47
CA GLY A 166 7.88 1.59 6.00
C GLY A 166 9.04 1.64 5.00
N SER A 167 9.15 2.70 4.20
CA SER A 167 10.26 2.94 3.26
C SER A 167 11.13 4.16 3.62
N ALA A 168 11.01 4.70 4.83
CA ALA A 168 11.65 5.96 5.23
C ALA A 168 13.15 5.86 5.59
N THR A 169 13.89 4.93 4.98
CA THR A 169 15.36 4.83 5.09
C THR A 169 16.06 5.35 3.84
N VAL A 170 17.33 5.77 3.97
CA VAL A 170 18.08 6.46 2.89
C VAL A 170 18.34 5.52 1.73
N GLU A 171 18.73 4.29 2.03
CA GLU A 171 19.18 3.30 1.06
C GLU A 171 18.03 2.86 0.13
N PRO A 172 16.83 2.44 0.63
CA PRO A 172 15.72 2.10 -0.24
C PRO A 172 15.18 3.29 -1.04
N ARG A 173 15.11 4.50 -0.44
CA ARG A 173 14.66 5.69 -1.17
C ARG A 173 15.59 6.08 -2.32
N THR A 174 16.90 5.94 -2.11
CA THR A 174 17.89 6.21 -3.16
C THR A 174 17.73 5.21 -4.31
N ALA A 175 17.66 3.91 -3.99
CA ALA A 175 17.47 2.87 -5.00
C ALA A 175 16.14 3.02 -5.78
N MET A 176 15.05 3.39 -5.10
CA MET A 176 13.76 3.69 -5.74
C MET A 176 13.87 4.88 -6.70
N ALA A 177 14.48 5.98 -6.25
CA ALA A 177 14.65 7.18 -7.08
C ALA A 177 15.52 6.91 -8.32
N GLU A 178 16.62 6.15 -8.15
CA GLU A 178 17.48 5.73 -9.25
C GLU A 178 16.74 4.85 -10.26
N LEU A 179 15.97 3.87 -9.80
CA LEU A 179 15.18 3.00 -10.67
C LEU A 179 14.09 3.78 -11.41
N ALA A 180 13.40 4.71 -10.75
CA ALA A 180 12.41 5.57 -11.40
C ALA A 180 13.06 6.46 -12.48
N ALA A 181 14.21 7.08 -12.18
CA ALA A 181 14.96 7.87 -13.15
C ALA A 181 15.43 7.03 -14.34
N GLN A 182 15.90 5.81 -14.10
CA GLN A 182 16.32 4.88 -15.15
C GLN A 182 15.16 4.52 -16.09
N ASN A 183 13.98 4.20 -15.55
CA ASN A 183 12.78 3.94 -16.34
C ASN A 183 12.43 5.13 -17.26
N VAL A 184 12.50 6.37 -16.76
CA VAL A 184 12.26 7.57 -17.57
C VAL A 184 13.29 7.68 -18.70
N LEU A 185 14.58 7.50 -18.40
CA LEU A 185 15.64 7.58 -19.40
C LEU A 185 15.48 6.54 -20.50
N ASP A 186 15.13 5.30 -20.15
CA ASP A 186 14.94 4.22 -21.12
C ASP A 186 13.75 4.49 -22.05
N VAL A 187 12.59 4.88 -21.49
CA VAL A 187 11.41 5.21 -22.30
C VAL A 187 11.67 6.38 -23.26
N LEU A 188 12.32 7.45 -22.77
CA LEU A 188 12.67 8.60 -23.61
C LEU A 188 13.71 8.26 -24.68
N ALA A 189 14.56 7.26 -24.45
CA ALA A 189 15.50 6.72 -25.42
C ALA A 189 14.88 5.69 -26.39
N GLY A 190 13.58 5.39 -26.28
CA GLY A 190 12.89 4.38 -27.09
C GLY A 190 13.24 2.94 -26.71
N LYS A 191 13.75 2.71 -25.50
CA LYS A 191 14.02 1.39 -24.93
C LYS A 191 12.87 0.96 -24.02
N PRO A 192 12.68 -0.36 -23.81
CA PRO A 192 11.73 -0.84 -22.81
C PRO A 192 12.12 -0.36 -21.40
N PRO A 193 11.15 0.02 -20.56
CA PRO A 193 11.38 0.31 -19.14
C PRO A 193 11.80 -0.95 -18.38
N VAL A 194 12.47 -0.76 -17.24
CA VAL A 194 12.92 -1.84 -16.36
C VAL A 194 11.75 -2.47 -15.60
N THR A 195 10.81 -1.66 -15.11
CA THR A 195 9.70 -2.09 -14.24
C THR A 195 8.35 -1.49 -14.66
N PRO A 196 7.86 -1.82 -15.87
CA PRO A 196 6.55 -1.35 -16.33
C PRO A 196 5.39 -1.95 -15.54
N VAL A 197 4.34 -1.15 -15.36
CA VAL A 197 3.02 -1.61 -14.90
C VAL A 197 1.96 -1.55 -16.01
N THR A 198 2.16 -0.72 -17.04
CA THR A 198 1.39 -0.76 -18.31
C THR A 198 1.90 -1.87 -19.22
N LYS A 199 1.06 -2.38 -20.11
CA LYS A 199 1.52 -3.23 -21.21
C LYS A 199 2.44 -2.43 -22.15
N VAL A 200 3.65 -2.94 -22.40
CA VAL A 200 4.68 -2.33 -23.26
C VAL A 200 4.87 -3.15 -24.53
#